data_AF-A0A382SKV6-F1
#
_entry.id   AF-A0A382SKV6-F1
#
_cell.length_a   1.000
_cell.length_b   1.000
_cell.length_c   1.000
_cell.angle_alpha   90.00
_cell.angle_beta   90.00
_cell.angle_gamma   90.00
#
_symmetry.space_group_name_H-M   'P 1'
#
loop_
_entity.id
_entity.type
_entity.pdbx_description
1 polymer ?
#
loop_
_entity_poly.entity_id
_entity_poly.type
_entity_poly.pdbx_seq_one_letter_code
_entity_poly.pdbx_strand_id
1 'polypeptide(L)'
;DWLLSTFSKLFDWLFSWRTIRRLLITSAVVVTLIVLFYTVELVRGKWAWDKYVAETEARGEPLDIAALIPPPVPDDENFAMIPLFRDSFKFKPPFDSLDQPDWGPYFEASKKVRLLPRFDGNWIKGERIDLSGWQKYYRSEDKPEADEKVPTSENPQSPAEDVLLALTVRKDVLDQLKGGSHRRYARFPIDYNANFAAVLPHLKPMKDATLTLKQRALAHLALGNVNLAHQDVMLGFYLRDVIESEPLLISLVLRIAEHSIMIHPVWEGIADGKWNENQLKEFQELFEGDNWLADFKQTMRGERAFSIIA
;
A
#
# COMPACT_ATOMS: atom_id res chain seq x y z
N ASP A 1 -5.90 66.55 23.37
CA ASP A 1 -5.88 66.38 24.84
C ASP A 1 -6.97 65.49 25.45
N TRP A 2 -8.19 65.39 24.90
CA TRP A 2 -9.24 64.55 25.52
C TRP A 2 -9.01 63.03 25.38
N LEU A 3 -8.46 62.56 24.25
CA LEU A 3 -8.16 61.15 24.04
C LEU A 3 -7.06 60.61 24.99
N LEU A 4 -5.99 61.38 25.24
CA LEU A 4 -4.91 60.94 26.14
C LEU A 4 -5.37 60.80 27.61
N SER A 5 -6.35 61.60 28.05
CA SER A 5 -6.90 61.56 29.43
C SER A 5 -7.81 60.35 29.68
N THR A 6 -8.60 59.93 28.70
CA THR A 6 -9.38 58.69 28.77
C THR A 6 -8.49 57.47 28.73
N PHE A 7 -7.41 57.49 27.92
CA PHE A 7 -6.41 56.43 27.93
C PHE A 7 -5.67 56.31 29.26
N SER A 8 -5.28 57.40 29.92
CA SER A 8 -4.59 57.32 31.22
C SER A 8 -5.49 56.79 32.35
N LYS A 9 -6.77 57.20 32.39
CA LYS A 9 -7.73 56.71 33.40
C LYS A 9 -8.10 55.24 33.18
N LEU A 10 -8.17 54.80 31.93
CA LEU A 10 -8.34 53.39 31.58
C LEU A 10 -7.10 52.59 32.01
N PHE A 11 -5.91 53.14 31.81
CA PHE A 11 -4.62 52.55 32.17
C PHE A 11 -4.47 52.42 33.71
N ASP A 12 -4.74 53.48 34.47
CA ASP A 12 -4.70 53.47 35.94
C ASP A 12 -5.74 52.53 36.56
N TRP A 13 -6.89 52.36 35.90
CA TRP A 13 -7.93 51.41 36.33
C TRP A 13 -7.57 49.95 36.00
N LEU A 14 -7.02 49.70 34.80
CA LEU A 14 -6.50 48.40 34.35
C LEU A 14 -5.31 47.93 35.21
N PHE A 15 -4.42 48.86 35.59
CA PHE A 15 -3.27 48.61 36.46
C PHE A 15 -3.56 48.84 37.96
N SER A 16 -4.82 49.12 38.33
CA SER A 16 -5.17 49.17 39.75
C SER A 16 -5.02 47.77 40.36
N TRP A 17 -4.43 47.71 41.55
CA TRP A 17 -4.20 46.44 42.27
C TRP A 17 -5.47 45.59 42.41
N ARG A 18 -6.65 46.23 42.49
CA ARG A 18 -7.95 45.54 42.57
C ARG A 18 -8.31 44.83 41.26
N THR A 19 -8.05 45.44 40.11
CA THR A 19 -8.31 44.84 38.79
C THR A 19 -7.30 43.72 38.52
N ILE A 20 -6.01 43.95 38.77
CA ILE A 20 -4.95 42.93 38.65
C ILE A 20 -5.28 41.71 39.52
N ARG A 21 -5.65 41.91 40.80
CA ARG A 21 -6.03 40.80 41.71
C ARG A 21 -7.23 40.01 41.20
N ARG A 22 -8.26 40.69 40.66
CA ARG A 22 -9.44 40.01 40.07
C ARG A 22 -9.05 39.20 38.83
N LEU A 23 -8.25 39.77 37.94
CA LEU A 23 -7.74 39.06 36.76
C LEU A 23 -6.95 37.82 37.17
N LEU A 24 -6.02 37.93 38.13
CA LEU A 24 -5.25 36.79 38.63
C LEU A 24 -6.13 35.69 39.23
N ILE A 25 -7.14 36.05 40.03
CA ILE A 25 -8.09 35.08 40.59
C ILE A 25 -8.90 34.40 39.48
N THR A 26 -9.45 35.18 38.54
CA THR A 26 -10.21 34.63 37.41
C THR A 26 -9.33 33.70 36.57
N SER A 27 -8.10 34.09 36.25
CA SER A 27 -7.14 33.25 35.55
C SER A 27 -6.82 31.97 36.32
N ALA A 28 -6.60 32.06 37.63
CA ALA A 28 -6.35 30.88 38.48
C ALA A 28 -7.56 29.92 38.50
N VAL A 29 -8.79 30.45 38.56
CA VAL A 29 -10.02 29.64 38.48
C VAL A 29 -10.13 28.97 37.11
N VAL A 30 -9.91 29.71 36.02
CA VAL A 30 -9.94 29.14 34.66
C VAL A 30 -8.90 28.03 34.49
N VAL A 31 -7.66 28.26 34.93
CA VAL A 31 -6.60 27.23 34.90
C VAL A 31 -7.00 26.01 35.74
N THR A 32 -7.56 26.23 36.93
CA THR A 32 -8.03 25.13 37.80
C THR A 32 -9.14 24.31 37.13
N LEU A 33 -10.09 24.98 36.47
CA LEU A 33 -11.18 24.31 35.74
C LEU A 33 -10.64 23.51 34.55
N ILE A 34 -9.65 24.04 33.82
CA ILE A 34 -8.98 23.31 32.73
C ILE A 34 -8.27 22.07 33.27
N VAL A 35 -7.50 22.19 34.35
CA VAL A 35 -6.81 21.05 34.97
C VAL A 35 -7.81 20.01 35.47
N LEU A 36 -8.88 20.43 36.14
CA LEU A 36 -9.93 19.54 36.62
C LEU A 36 -10.61 18.80 35.46
N PHE A 37 -10.91 19.51 34.37
CA PHE A 37 -11.48 18.92 33.16
C PHE A 37 -10.57 17.81 32.60
N TYR A 38 -9.28 18.09 32.35
CA TYR A 38 -8.36 17.06 31.85
C TYR A 38 -8.16 15.90 32.83
N THR A 39 -8.18 16.17 34.14
CA THR A 39 -8.06 15.11 35.17
C THR A 39 -9.26 14.17 35.12
N VAL A 40 -10.47 14.72 35.03
CA VAL A 40 -11.70 13.92 34.93
C VAL A 40 -11.71 13.10 33.64
N GLU A 41 -11.35 13.71 32.51
CA GLU A 41 -11.30 13.01 31.22
C GLU A 41 -10.22 11.93 31.20
N LEU A 42 -9.06 12.15 31.84
CA LEU A 42 -8.03 11.12 31.99
C LEU A 42 -8.51 9.92 32.82
N VAL A 43 -9.21 10.16 33.93
CA VAL A 43 -9.75 9.08 34.78
C VAL A 43 -10.84 8.31 34.03
N ARG A 44 -11.77 9.02 33.37
CA ARG A 44 -12.82 8.38 32.55
C ARG A 44 -12.23 7.57 31.41
N GLY A 45 -11.24 8.12 30.72
CA GLY A 45 -10.50 7.46 29.65
C GLY A 45 -9.82 6.19 30.15
N LYS A 46 -9.12 6.26 31.29
CA LYS A 46 -8.48 5.09 31.91
C LYS A 46 -9.49 4.00 32.27
N TRP A 47 -10.63 4.35 32.87
CA TRP A 47 -11.66 3.36 33.21
C TRP A 47 -12.28 2.71 31.97
N ALA A 48 -12.59 3.51 30.94
CA ALA A 48 -13.10 2.99 29.68
C ALA A 48 -12.09 2.07 28.99
N TRP A 49 -10.80 2.44 29.04
CA TRP A 49 -9.70 1.65 28.51
C TRP A 49 -9.52 0.31 29.23
N ASP A 50 -9.38 0.34 30.56
CA ASP A 50 -9.17 -0.87 31.37
C ASP A 50 -10.34 -1.85 31.19
N LYS A 51 -11.58 -1.34 31.09
CA LYS A 51 -12.77 -2.13 30.76
C LYS A 51 -12.69 -2.75 29.35
N TYR A 52 -12.30 -1.97 28.35
CA TYR A 52 -12.17 -2.45 26.96
C TYR A 52 -11.13 -3.56 26.83
N VAL A 53 -9.97 -3.41 27.48
CA VAL A 53 -8.90 -4.41 27.51
C VAL A 53 -9.43 -5.72 28.12
N ALA A 54 -10.03 -5.65 29.32
CA ALA A 54 -10.55 -6.82 30.01
C ALA A 54 -11.66 -7.53 29.21
N GLU A 55 -12.59 -6.79 28.60
CA GLU A 55 -13.64 -7.37 27.74
C GLU A 55 -13.08 -8.02 26.47
N THR A 56 -11.99 -7.49 25.93
CA THR A 56 -11.37 -8.02 24.71
C THR A 56 -10.56 -9.28 25.00
N GLU A 57 -9.77 -9.28 26.08
CA GLU A 57 -9.09 -10.48 26.57
C GLU A 57 -10.08 -11.59 26.94
N ALA A 58 -11.21 -11.25 27.57
CA ALA A 58 -12.27 -12.21 27.90
C ALA A 58 -12.91 -12.86 26.65
N ARG A 59 -12.87 -12.19 25.49
CA ARG A 59 -13.29 -12.75 24.20
C ARG A 59 -12.20 -13.60 23.52
N GLY A 60 -11.01 -13.70 24.11
CA GLY A 60 -9.85 -14.38 23.51
C GLY A 60 -9.28 -13.64 22.29
N GLU A 61 -9.54 -12.34 22.19
CA GLU A 61 -9.08 -11.50 21.08
C GLU A 61 -7.67 -10.96 21.39
N PRO A 62 -6.67 -11.17 20.52
CA PRO A 62 -5.30 -10.74 20.80
C PRO A 62 -5.19 -9.21 20.81
N LEU A 63 -4.49 -8.70 21.82
CA LEU A 63 -4.14 -7.28 21.96
C LEU A 63 -2.67 -7.03 21.64
N ASP A 64 -1.83 -8.06 21.69
CA ASP A 64 -0.41 -8.02 21.32
C ASP A 64 -0.24 -8.40 19.85
N ILE A 65 0.52 -7.59 19.12
CA ILE A 65 0.83 -7.84 17.72
C ILE A 65 1.62 -9.13 17.54
N ALA A 66 2.44 -9.54 18.52
CA ALA A 66 3.21 -10.77 18.45
C ALA A 66 2.34 -12.03 18.24
N ALA A 67 1.11 -12.02 18.76
CA ALA A 67 0.14 -13.10 18.57
C ALA A 67 -0.49 -13.14 17.17
N LEU A 68 -0.34 -12.07 16.38
CA LEU A 68 -0.91 -11.90 15.04
C LEU A 68 0.14 -12.01 13.92
N ILE A 69 1.43 -11.98 14.28
CA ILE A 69 2.58 -12.13 13.37
C ILE A 69 2.58 -13.56 12.80
N PRO A 70 2.52 -13.74 11.48
CA PRO A 70 2.67 -15.05 10.86
C PRO A 70 3.98 -15.74 11.24
N PRO A 71 3.98 -17.08 11.35
CA PRO A 71 5.17 -17.84 11.71
C PRO A 71 6.32 -17.61 10.74
N PRO A 72 7.58 -17.79 11.18
CA PRO A 72 8.73 -17.70 10.30
C PRO A 72 8.67 -18.79 9.22
N VAL A 73 9.17 -18.46 8.03
CA VAL A 73 9.24 -19.35 6.87
C VAL A 73 10.71 -19.56 6.50
N PRO A 74 11.18 -20.80 6.26
CA PRO A 74 12.53 -21.07 5.78
C PRO A 74 12.87 -20.29 4.50
N ASP A 75 14.11 -19.79 4.36
CA ASP A 75 14.53 -18.92 3.26
C ASP A 75 14.40 -19.55 1.86
N ASP A 76 14.53 -20.86 1.77
CA ASP A 76 14.37 -21.65 0.54
C ASP A 76 12.90 -21.78 0.11
N GLU A 77 11.98 -21.78 1.08
CA GLU A 77 10.53 -21.82 0.86
C GLU A 77 9.87 -20.42 0.81
N ASN A 78 10.55 -19.38 1.27
CA ASN A 78 10.02 -18.02 1.41
C ASN A 78 10.20 -17.18 0.13
N PHE A 79 9.12 -16.79 -0.54
CA PHE A 79 9.15 -15.91 -1.70
C PHE A 79 9.83 -14.55 -1.41
N ALA A 80 9.68 -14.01 -0.20
CA ALA A 80 10.33 -12.76 0.20
C ALA A 80 11.88 -12.85 0.23
N MET A 81 12.43 -14.06 0.16
CA MET A 81 13.88 -14.33 0.22
C MET A 81 14.52 -14.65 -1.15
N ILE A 82 13.78 -14.47 -2.25
CA ILE A 82 14.37 -14.54 -3.60
C ILE A 82 15.44 -13.44 -3.76
N PRO A 83 16.44 -13.62 -4.64
CA PRO A 83 17.53 -12.65 -4.81
C PRO A 83 17.04 -11.22 -5.04
N LEU A 84 16.00 -11.05 -5.87
CA LEU A 84 15.36 -9.76 -6.13
C LEU A 84 15.05 -8.97 -4.86
N PHE A 85 14.46 -9.58 -3.83
CA PHE A 85 14.09 -8.87 -2.60
C PHE A 85 15.21 -8.87 -1.58
N ARG A 86 15.86 -10.01 -1.39
CA ARG A 86 16.93 -10.17 -0.41
C ARG A 86 18.09 -9.20 -0.65
N ASP A 87 18.43 -8.96 -1.91
CA ASP A 87 19.56 -8.13 -2.29
C ASP A 87 19.15 -6.65 -2.41
N SER A 88 17.87 -6.36 -2.60
CA SER A 88 17.33 -4.99 -2.74
C SER A 88 16.86 -4.39 -1.43
N PHE A 89 16.38 -5.22 -0.51
CA PHE A 89 16.04 -4.79 0.82
C PHE A 89 17.19 -5.22 1.70
N LYS A 90 17.91 -4.25 2.27
CA LYS A 90 18.87 -4.52 3.36
C LYS A 90 18.09 -5.00 4.58
N PHE A 91 17.63 -6.24 4.55
CA PHE A 91 16.89 -6.92 5.60
C PHE A 91 17.81 -7.30 6.75
N LYS A 92 18.58 -6.34 7.29
CA LYS A 92 19.31 -6.51 8.54
C LYS A 92 18.38 -6.10 9.67
N PRO A 93 17.84 -7.04 10.47
CA PRO A 93 17.18 -6.68 11.72
C PRO A 93 18.22 -6.22 12.76
N PRO A 94 17.93 -5.18 13.57
CA PRO A 94 16.76 -4.30 13.46
C PRO A 94 16.86 -3.40 12.23
N PHE A 95 15.72 -3.21 11.54
CA PHE A 95 15.65 -2.28 10.43
C PHE A 95 15.76 -0.87 11.00
N ASP A 96 16.87 -0.18 10.74
CA ASP A 96 17.03 1.21 11.17
C ASP A 96 16.12 2.09 10.31
N SER A 97 15.02 2.57 10.89
CA SER A 97 14.07 3.45 10.21
C SER A 97 14.67 4.81 9.85
N LEU A 98 15.82 5.17 10.44
CA LEU A 98 16.58 6.39 10.12
C LEU A 98 17.56 6.19 8.97
N ASP A 99 17.97 4.95 8.69
CA ASP A 99 18.67 4.64 7.45
C ASP A 99 17.64 4.68 6.33
N GLN A 100 17.82 5.62 5.38
CA GLN A 100 17.04 5.57 4.15
C GLN A 100 17.19 4.15 3.58
N PRO A 101 16.08 3.50 3.18
CA PRO A 101 16.18 2.20 2.54
C PRO A 101 17.13 2.36 1.36
N ASP A 102 18.29 1.72 1.43
CA ASP A 102 19.07 1.47 0.22
C ASP A 102 18.20 0.50 -0.57
N TRP A 103 17.46 1.06 -1.53
CA TRP A 103 16.54 0.30 -2.38
C TRP A 103 17.29 -0.71 -3.26
N GLY A 104 18.62 -0.67 -3.25
CA GLY A 104 19.47 -1.57 -4.00
C GLY A 104 19.41 -1.31 -5.51
N PRO A 105 20.31 -1.97 -6.26
CA PRO A 105 20.45 -1.73 -7.69
C PRO A 105 19.19 -2.09 -8.48
N TYR A 106 18.34 -3.00 -7.98
CA TYR A 106 17.17 -3.45 -8.72
C TYR A 106 15.98 -2.49 -8.68
N PHE A 107 15.80 -1.75 -7.59
CA PHE A 107 14.74 -0.75 -7.51
C PHE A 107 15.14 0.52 -8.29
N GLU A 108 16.42 0.89 -8.24
CA GLU A 108 17.00 1.90 -9.13
C GLU A 108 16.90 1.49 -10.60
N ALA A 109 17.11 0.20 -10.91
CA ALA A 109 16.91 -0.37 -12.24
C ALA A 109 15.44 -0.58 -12.61
N SER A 110 14.51 -0.57 -11.64
CA SER A 110 13.05 -0.58 -11.88
C SER A 110 12.60 0.80 -12.37
N LYS A 111 13.12 1.16 -13.54
CA LYS A 111 12.91 2.45 -14.21
C LYS A 111 11.41 2.74 -14.28
N LYS A 112 11.04 3.98 -13.99
CA LYS A 112 9.63 4.39 -13.85
C LYS A 112 8.95 4.36 -15.21
N VAL A 113 8.20 3.31 -15.47
CA VAL A 113 7.09 3.36 -16.41
C VAL A 113 5.90 3.92 -15.63
N ARG A 114 5.59 5.20 -15.85
CA ARG A 114 4.48 5.86 -15.16
C ARG A 114 3.16 5.26 -15.65
N LEU A 115 2.26 4.98 -14.71
CA LEU A 115 0.88 4.61 -15.01
C LEU A 115 0.13 5.81 -15.54
N LEU A 116 -0.65 5.61 -16.58
CA LEU A 116 -1.49 6.65 -17.15
C LEU A 116 -2.95 6.19 -17.03
N PRO A 117 -3.67 6.65 -15.99
CA PRO A 117 -5.05 6.21 -15.73
C PRO A 117 -5.98 6.37 -16.94
N ARG A 118 -5.73 7.38 -17.78
CA ARG A 118 -6.50 7.64 -19.00
C ARG A 118 -6.41 6.55 -20.07
N PHE A 119 -5.38 5.72 -20.05
CA PHE A 119 -5.18 4.63 -21.01
C PHE A 119 -5.40 3.26 -20.40
N ASP A 120 -5.45 3.19 -19.07
CA ASP A 120 -5.52 1.93 -18.33
C ASP A 120 -6.90 1.27 -18.34
N GLY A 121 -7.92 1.96 -18.86
CA GLY A 121 -9.31 1.55 -18.82
C GLY A 121 -9.84 1.39 -17.39
N ASN A 122 -11.05 0.85 -17.27
CA ASN A 122 -11.71 0.58 -16.01
C ASN A 122 -12.72 -0.55 -16.19
N TRP A 123 -12.35 -1.76 -15.76
CA TRP A 123 -13.18 -2.95 -15.89
C TRP A 123 -14.53 -2.82 -15.18
N ILE A 124 -14.61 -2.06 -14.06
CA ILE A 124 -15.87 -1.80 -13.33
C ILE A 124 -16.86 -1.01 -14.20
N LYS A 125 -16.33 -0.16 -15.08
CA LYS A 125 -17.13 0.64 -16.03
C LYS A 125 -17.28 -0.03 -17.39
N GLY A 126 -16.68 -1.20 -17.61
CA GLY A 126 -16.60 -1.83 -18.92
C GLY A 126 -15.69 -1.09 -19.91
N GLU A 127 -14.76 -0.28 -19.42
CA GLU A 127 -13.79 0.46 -20.23
C GLU A 127 -12.54 -0.40 -20.45
N ARG A 128 -12.23 -0.69 -21.72
CA ARG A 128 -11.04 -1.46 -22.12
C ARG A 128 -9.75 -0.64 -22.03
N ILE A 129 -8.62 -1.33 -21.99
CA ILE A 129 -7.31 -0.68 -22.11
C ILE A 129 -7.14 -0.04 -23.51
N ASP A 130 -6.55 1.16 -23.54
CA ASP A 130 -6.19 1.85 -24.78
C ASP A 130 -4.71 1.58 -25.12
N LEU A 131 -4.45 0.42 -25.74
CA LEU A 131 -3.09 0.08 -26.20
C LEU A 131 -2.53 1.08 -27.22
N SER A 132 -3.40 1.72 -28.01
CA SER A 132 -2.98 2.74 -29.00
C SER A 132 -2.52 4.02 -28.30
N GLY A 133 -3.21 4.43 -27.24
CA GLY A 133 -2.81 5.52 -26.35
C GLY A 133 -1.47 5.24 -25.68
N TRP A 134 -1.29 4.02 -25.16
CA TRP A 134 -0.02 3.56 -24.59
C TRP A 134 1.12 3.55 -25.60
N GLN A 135 0.92 3.05 -26.82
CA GLN A 135 1.92 3.10 -27.89
C GLN A 135 2.35 4.54 -28.18
N LYS A 136 1.40 5.45 -28.38
CA LYS A 136 1.68 6.88 -28.61
C LYS A 136 2.49 7.50 -27.48
N TYR A 137 2.15 7.16 -26.23
CA TYR A 137 2.88 7.63 -25.06
C TYR A 137 4.32 7.09 -25.00
N TYR A 138 4.52 5.79 -25.21
CA TYR A 138 5.87 5.22 -25.16
C TYR A 138 6.79 5.77 -26.25
N ARG A 139 6.23 6.13 -27.40
CA ARG A 139 6.95 6.71 -28.54
C ARG A 139 7.09 8.23 -28.50
N SER A 140 6.47 8.95 -27.56
CA SER A 140 6.60 10.41 -27.52
C SER A 140 8.03 10.84 -27.16
N GLU A 141 8.58 11.82 -27.88
CA GLU A 141 9.92 12.37 -27.61
C GLU A 141 9.92 13.33 -26.42
N ASP A 142 8.83 14.08 -26.26
CA ASP A 142 8.61 14.95 -25.11
C ASP A 142 7.95 14.13 -23.99
N LYS A 143 8.77 13.69 -23.03
CA LYS A 143 8.31 12.99 -21.82
C LYS A 143 8.58 13.86 -20.60
N PRO A 144 7.79 14.92 -20.35
CA PRO A 144 7.97 15.76 -19.17
C PRO A 144 7.81 14.99 -17.84
N GLU A 145 7.36 13.73 -17.87
CA GLU A 145 6.96 12.96 -16.69
C GLU A 145 7.55 11.53 -16.62
N ALA A 146 8.42 11.11 -17.54
CA ALA A 146 9.10 9.83 -17.49
C ALA A 146 10.62 10.05 -17.37
N ASP A 147 11.23 9.51 -16.32
CA ASP A 147 12.66 9.72 -16.03
C ASP A 147 13.57 9.08 -17.10
N GLU A 148 13.06 8.15 -17.94
CA GLU A 148 13.87 7.47 -18.97
C GLU A 148 13.12 7.05 -20.26
N LYS A 149 13.90 6.89 -21.34
CA LYS A 149 13.44 6.41 -22.65
C LYS A 149 13.27 4.88 -22.64
N VAL A 150 12.02 4.42 -22.74
CA VAL A 150 11.70 2.99 -22.93
C VAL A 150 12.16 2.50 -24.31
N PRO A 151 12.43 1.19 -24.49
CA PRO A 151 12.73 0.60 -25.79
C PRO A 151 11.60 0.82 -26.79
N THR A 152 11.95 1.24 -28.01
CA THR A 152 11.02 1.43 -29.13
C THR A 152 11.67 0.92 -30.41
N SER A 153 10.85 0.34 -31.30
CA SER A 153 11.21 -0.02 -32.66
C SER A 153 11.44 1.23 -33.53
N GLU A 154 12.25 1.13 -34.60
CA GLU A 154 12.49 2.24 -35.53
C GLU A 154 11.18 2.76 -36.14
N ASN A 155 10.34 1.84 -36.61
CA ASN A 155 9.02 2.13 -37.17
C ASN A 155 7.93 1.59 -36.23
N PRO A 156 6.80 2.31 -36.04
CA PRO A 156 5.68 1.81 -35.23
C PRO A 156 5.21 0.42 -35.68
N GLN A 157 5.14 -0.52 -34.74
CA GLN A 157 4.53 -1.83 -34.94
C GLN A 157 3.03 -1.77 -34.59
N SER A 158 2.38 -2.91 -34.35
CA SER A 158 1.06 -2.89 -33.72
C SER A 158 1.14 -2.28 -32.31
N PRO A 159 0.05 -1.66 -31.81
CA PRO A 159 0.04 -1.09 -30.46
C PRO A 159 0.46 -2.09 -29.37
N ALA A 160 0.02 -3.34 -29.49
CA ALA A 160 0.36 -4.39 -28.53
C ALA A 160 1.85 -4.79 -28.58
N GLU A 161 2.44 -4.90 -29.77
CA GLU A 161 3.87 -5.20 -29.92
C GLU A 161 4.76 -4.09 -29.33
N ASP A 162 4.44 -2.83 -29.64
CA ASP A 162 5.21 -1.70 -29.13
C ASP A 162 5.06 -1.55 -27.60
N VAL A 163 3.88 -1.84 -27.04
CA VAL A 163 3.68 -1.89 -25.58
C VAL A 163 4.52 -3.01 -24.95
N LEU A 164 4.52 -4.22 -25.50
CA LEU A 164 5.34 -5.32 -25.00
C LEU A 164 6.84 -4.98 -25.09
N LEU A 165 7.28 -4.37 -26.19
CA LEU A 165 8.65 -3.92 -26.38
C LEU A 165 9.06 -2.89 -25.32
N ALA A 166 8.21 -1.88 -25.07
CA ALA A 166 8.47 -0.88 -24.05
C ALA A 166 8.60 -1.49 -22.64
N LEU A 167 7.76 -2.49 -22.32
CA LEU A 167 7.75 -3.15 -21.02
C LEU A 167 8.93 -4.13 -20.82
N THR A 168 9.73 -4.41 -21.84
CA THR A 168 10.99 -5.18 -21.69
C THR A 168 11.99 -4.51 -20.75
N VAL A 169 11.85 -3.21 -20.50
CA VAL A 169 12.61 -2.47 -19.47
C VAL A 169 12.46 -3.08 -18.07
N ARG A 170 11.39 -3.85 -17.81
CA ARG A 170 11.14 -4.55 -16.54
C ARG A 170 11.35 -6.07 -16.62
N LYS A 171 11.94 -6.58 -17.70
CA LYS A 171 12.05 -8.03 -17.95
C LYS A 171 12.74 -8.77 -16.80
N ASP A 172 13.91 -8.30 -16.37
CA ASP A 172 14.71 -8.99 -15.35
C ASP A 172 13.98 -9.13 -14.01
N VAL A 173 13.20 -8.11 -13.63
CA VAL A 173 12.38 -8.13 -12.41
C VAL A 173 11.27 -9.18 -12.55
N LEU A 174 10.53 -9.15 -13.66
CA LEU A 174 9.43 -10.10 -13.88
C LEU A 174 9.92 -11.55 -14.01
N ASP A 175 11.07 -11.77 -14.64
CA ASP A 175 11.67 -13.10 -14.76
C ASP A 175 12.11 -13.64 -13.39
N GLN A 176 12.64 -12.80 -12.49
CA GLN A 176 12.95 -13.19 -11.12
C GLN A 176 11.70 -13.49 -10.29
N LEU A 177 10.65 -12.66 -10.39
CA LEU A 177 9.37 -12.90 -9.72
C LEU A 177 8.75 -14.22 -10.18
N LYS A 178 8.72 -14.46 -11.50
CA LYS A 178 8.25 -15.72 -12.08
C LYS A 178 9.12 -16.91 -11.64
N GLY A 179 10.43 -16.75 -11.63
CA GLY A 179 11.36 -17.78 -11.15
C GLY A 179 11.13 -18.13 -9.68
N GLY A 180 10.73 -17.16 -8.86
CA GLY A 180 10.41 -17.32 -7.44
C GLY A 180 9.03 -17.90 -7.15
N SER A 181 8.06 -17.77 -8.07
CA SER A 181 6.64 -18.02 -7.80
C SER A 181 6.25 -19.49 -7.59
N HIS A 182 7.22 -20.41 -7.58
CA HIS A 182 7.02 -21.80 -7.17
C HIS A 182 7.02 -21.97 -5.64
N ARG A 183 7.51 -20.96 -4.90
CA ARG A 183 7.53 -20.92 -3.44
C ARG A 183 6.12 -20.70 -2.90
N ARG A 184 5.66 -21.56 -2.00
CA ARG A 184 4.26 -21.54 -1.51
C ARG A 184 4.01 -20.50 -0.43
N TYR A 185 5.07 -20.03 0.23
CA TYR A 185 4.96 -19.16 1.39
C TYR A 185 5.70 -17.85 1.14
N ALA A 186 5.23 -16.79 1.78
CA ALA A 186 5.85 -15.47 1.72
C ALA A 186 5.80 -14.81 3.09
N ARG A 187 6.95 -14.38 3.59
CA ARG A 187 7.10 -13.67 4.86
C ARG A 187 8.14 -12.58 4.69
N PHE A 188 7.68 -11.36 4.42
CA PHE A 188 8.56 -10.20 4.40
C PHE A 188 9.03 -9.88 5.83
N PRO A 189 10.32 -9.58 6.04
CA PRO A 189 10.88 -9.30 7.36
C PRO A 189 10.55 -7.87 7.80
N ILE A 190 9.30 -7.66 8.19
CA ILE A 190 8.78 -6.39 8.73
C ILE A 190 9.13 -6.29 10.21
N ASP A 191 9.65 -5.13 10.64
CA ASP A 191 9.81 -4.82 12.06
C ASP A 191 8.50 -4.33 12.65
N TYR A 192 7.69 -5.27 13.16
CA TYR A 192 6.42 -4.95 13.80
C TYR A 192 6.58 -4.17 15.11
N ASN A 193 7.76 -4.19 15.75
CA ASN A 193 8.00 -3.41 16.98
C ASN A 193 8.16 -1.92 16.69
N ALA A 194 8.50 -1.54 15.45
CA ALA A 194 8.53 -0.16 15.02
C ALA A 194 7.13 0.48 14.92
N ASN A 195 6.06 -0.29 15.12
CA ASN A 195 4.67 0.19 15.14
C ASN A 195 4.37 1.06 13.89
N PHE A 196 3.76 2.23 14.03
CA PHE A 196 3.50 3.14 12.89
C PHE A 196 4.74 3.60 12.11
N ALA A 197 5.95 3.38 12.62
CA ALA A 197 7.20 3.63 11.90
C ALA A 197 7.72 2.41 11.12
N ALA A 198 7.01 1.28 11.15
CA ALA A 198 7.37 0.09 10.39
C ALA A 198 7.40 0.38 8.88
N VAL A 199 8.51 0.04 8.24
CA VAL A 199 8.72 0.28 6.81
C VAL A 199 8.30 -0.96 6.01
N LEU A 200 7.57 -0.73 4.91
CA LEU A 200 6.99 -1.76 4.06
C LEU A 200 7.50 -1.61 2.61
N PRO A 201 8.81 -1.85 2.38
CA PRO A 201 9.46 -1.46 1.13
C PRO A 201 9.04 -2.32 -0.07
N HIS A 202 8.44 -3.49 0.18
CA HIS A 202 7.99 -4.43 -0.83
C HIS A 202 6.64 -4.06 -1.47
N LEU A 203 5.81 -3.25 -0.81
CA LEU A 203 4.45 -2.93 -1.29
C LEU A 203 4.46 -2.22 -2.65
N LYS A 204 5.36 -1.23 -2.82
CA LYS A 204 5.44 -0.46 -4.07
C LYS A 204 5.87 -1.32 -5.28
N PRO A 205 6.95 -2.13 -5.19
CA PRO A 205 7.35 -3.04 -6.27
C PRO A 205 6.28 -4.04 -6.65
N MET A 206 5.56 -4.59 -5.66
CA MET A 206 4.47 -5.54 -5.95
C MET A 206 3.41 -4.86 -6.79
N LYS A 207 2.96 -3.68 -6.37
CA LYS A 207 2.02 -2.89 -7.15
C LYS A 207 2.51 -2.62 -8.57
N ASP A 208 3.75 -2.12 -8.71
CA ASP A 208 4.33 -1.77 -10.01
C ASP A 208 4.49 -2.99 -10.93
N ALA A 209 4.86 -4.15 -10.38
CA ALA A 209 4.92 -5.42 -11.10
C ALA A 209 3.52 -5.87 -11.55
N THR A 210 2.53 -5.86 -10.65
CA THR A 210 1.13 -6.23 -10.93
C THR A 210 0.54 -5.37 -12.05
N LEU A 211 0.79 -4.06 -12.04
CA LEU A 211 0.36 -3.16 -13.12
C LEU A 211 1.05 -3.45 -14.45
N THR A 212 2.34 -3.80 -14.42
CA THR A 212 3.09 -4.21 -15.62
C THR A 212 2.51 -5.51 -16.18
N LEU A 213 2.22 -6.48 -15.33
CA LEU A 213 1.62 -7.76 -15.71
C LEU A 213 0.24 -7.56 -16.31
N LYS A 214 -0.59 -6.66 -15.76
CA LYS A 214 -1.88 -6.27 -16.37
C LYS A 214 -1.69 -5.80 -17.81
N GLN A 215 -0.79 -4.84 -18.05
CA GLN A 215 -0.55 -4.30 -19.39
C GLN A 215 0.00 -5.36 -20.36
N ARG A 216 0.96 -6.17 -19.89
CA ARG A 216 1.51 -7.28 -20.68
C ARG A 216 0.45 -8.31 -21.03
N ALA A 217 -0.39 -8.70 -20.08
CA ALA A 217 -1.46 -9.68 -20.30
C ALA A 217 -2.45 -9.19 -21.37
N LEU A 218 -2.88 -7.93 -21.29
CA LEU A 218 -3.80 -7.36 -22.27
C LEU A 218 -3.15 -7.20 -23.67
N ALA A 219 -1.88 -6.83 -23.74
CA ALA A 219 -1.15 -6.80 -25.01
C ALA A 219 -0.97 -8.21 -25.60
N HIS A 220 -0.69 -9.22 -24.76
CA HIS A 220 -0.64 -10.62 -25.19
C HIS A 220 -2.01 -11.11 -25.70
N LEU A 221 -3.12 -10.75 -25.04
CA LEU A 221 -4.48 -11.06 -25.51
C LEU A 221 -4.77 -10.44 -26.88
N ALA A 222 -4.40 -9.16 -27.07
CA ALA A 222 -4.57 -8.46 -28.35
C ALA A 222 -3.80 -9.13 -29.51
N LEU A 223 -2.66 -9.75 -29.22
CA LEU A 223 -1.86 -10.51 -30.19
C LEU A 223 -2.28 -11.97 -30.33
N GLY A 224 -3.30 -12.44 -29.59
CA GLY A 224 -3.71 -13.85 -29.58
C GLY A 224 -2.75 -14.78 -28.82
N ASN A 225 -1.78 -14.23 -28.08
CA ASN A 225 -0.84 -14.96 -27.24
C ASN A 225 -1.48 -15.34 -25.89
N VAL A 226 -2.62 -16.04 -25.93
CA VAL A 226 -3.48 -16.29 -24.76
C VAL A 226 -2.73 -16.99 -23.61
N ASN A 227 -1.84 -17.94 -23.91
CA ASN A 227 -1.08 -18.65 -22.88
C ASN A 227 -0.09 -17.73 -22.14
N LEU A 228 0.50 -16.75 -22.83
CA LEU A 228 1.38 -15.77 -22.19
C LEU A 228 0.58 -14.78 -21.34
N ALA A 229 -0.59 -14.36 -21.85
CA ALA A 229 -1.51 -13.54 -21.07
C ALA A 229 -1.94 -14.23 -19.77
N HIS A 230 -2.32 -15.51 -19.87
CA HIS A 230 -2.69 -16.32 -18.71
C HIS A 230 -1.57 -16.41 -17.68
N GLN A 231 -0.33 -16.65 -18.11
CA GLN A 231 0.83 -16.70 -17.21
C GLN A 231 1.05 -15.36 -16.48
N ASP A 232 0.91 -14.24 -17.18
CA ASP A 232 1.02 -12.92 -16.56
C ASP A 232 -0.14 -12.66 -15.58
N VAL A 233 -1.35 -13.13 -15.88
CA VAL A 233 -2.51 -13.06 -14.99
C VAL A 233 -2.28 -13.84 -13.69
N MET A 234 -1.88 -15.10 -13.80
CA MET A 234 -1.66 -15.96 -12.65
C MET A 234 -0.48 -15.48 -11.79
N LEU A 235 0.58 -14.95 -12.41
CA LEU A 235 1.66 -14.32 -11.65
C LEU A 235 1.16 -13.10 -10.87
N GLY A 236 0.31 -12.26 -11.47
CA GLY A 236 -0.26 -11.10 -10.77
C GLY A 236 -1.10 -11.48 -9.55
N PHE A 237 -1.94 -12.52 -9.65
CA PHE A 237 -2.67 -13.03 -8.48
C PHE A 237 -1.78 -13.72 -7.46
N TYR A 238 -0.70 -14.38 -7.89
CA TYR A 238 0.30 -14.88 -6.96
C TYR A 238 0.93 -13.73 -6.16
N LEU A 239 1.33 -12.62 -6.80
CA LEU A 239 1.89 -11.45 -6.11
C LEU A 239 0.90 -10.81 -5.13
N ARG A 240 -0.40 -10.79 -5.45
CA ARG A 240 -1.46 -10.40 -4.52
C ARG A 240 -1.40 -11.21 -3.22
N ASP A 241 -1.18 -12.52 -3.31
CA ASP A 241 -1.26 -13.42 -2.14
C ASP A 241 0.01 -13.46 -1.28
N VAL A 242 1.15 -12.96 -1.79
CA VAL A 242 2.39 -12.96 -1.01
C VAL A 242 2.35 -12.06 0.24
N ILE A 243 1.37 -11.16 0.32
CA ILE A 243 1.14 -10.27 1.47
C ILE A 243 -0.13 -10.64 2.26
N GLU A 244 -0.82 -11.73 1.92
CA GLU A 244 -2.10 -12.12 2.53
C GLU A 244 -1.98 -12.29 4.05
N SER A 245 -0.87 -12.85 4.52
CA SER A 245 -0.69 -13.15 5.94
C SER A 245 -0.34 -11.91 6.79
N GLU A 246 -0.03 -10.77 6.16
CA GLU A 246 0.37 -9.57 6.89
C GLU A 246 -0.80 -8.97 7.69
N PRO A 247 -0.67 -8.80 9.02
CA PRO A 247 -1.76 -8.28 9.86
C PRO A 247 -1.87 -6.75 9.79
N LEU A 248 -1.67 -6.14 8.62
CA LEU A 248 -1.64 -4.69 8.43
C LEU A 248 -2.73 -4.27 7.44
N LEU A 249 -3.52 -3.25 7.77
CA LEU A 249 -4.61 -2.79 6.91
C LEU A 249 -4.10 -2.26 5.58
N ILE A 250 -2.93 -1.60 5.58
CA ILE A 250 -2.31 -1.12 4.34
C ILE A 250 -1.97 -2.28 3.38
N SER A 251 -1.56 -3.44 3.91
CA SER A 251 -1.28 -4.64 3.11
C SER A 251 -2.58 -5.21 2.50
N LEU A 252 -3.68 -5.25 3.26
CA LEU A 252 -4.99 -5.62 2.71
C LEU A 252 -5.48 -4.65 1.63
N VAL A 253 -5.31 -3.33 1.84
CA VAL A 253 -5.68 -2.32 0.84
C VAL A 253 -4.89 -2.54 -0.46
N LEU A 254 -3.59 -2.83 -0.37
CA LEU A 254 -2.81 -3.17 -1.54
C LEU A 254 -3.32 -4.46 -2.20
N ARG A 255 -3.56 -5.51 -1.42
CA ARG A 255 -4.06 -6.79 -1.92
C ARG A 255 -5.36 -6.65 -2.70
N ILE A 256 -6.33 -5.88 -2.18
CA ILE A 256 -7.59 -5.56 -2.86
C ILE A 256 -7.33 -4.78 -4.16
N ALA A 257 -6.41 -3.81 -4.13
CA ALA A 257 -6.05 -3.05 -5.32
C ALA A 257 -5.42 -3.94 -6.40
N GLU A 258 -4.50 -4.82 -6.04
CA GLU A 258 -3.86 -5.78 -6.95
C GLU A 258 -4.86 -6.77 -7.53
N HIS A 259 -5.78 -7.28 -6.71
CA HIS A 259 -6.87 -8.12 -7.17
C HIS A 259 -7.72 -7.39 -8.24
N SER A 260 -8.13 -6.15 -7.99
CA SER A 260 -8.87 -5.34 -8.96
C SER A 260 -8.07 -5.05 -10.24
N ILE A 261 -6.76 -4.81 -10.13
CA ILE A 261 -5.87 -4.63 -11.28
C ILE A 261 -5.87 -5.89 -12.15
N MET A 262 -5.81 -7.08 -11.55
CA MET A 262 -5.72 -8.36 -12.25
C MET A 262 -7.07 -8.90 -12.75
N ILE A 263 -8.21 -8.46 -12.18
CA ILE A 263 -9.52 -8.73 -12.77
C ILE A 263 -9.63 -8.16 -14.19
N HIS A 264 -8.98 -7.03 -14.48
CA HIS A 264 -9.09 -6.37 -15.79
C HIS A 264 -8.76 -7.29 -16.98
N PRO A 265 -7.57 -7.91 -17.08
CA PRO A 265 -7.26 -8.85 -18.16
C PRO A 265 -8.18 -10.08 -18.17
N VAL A 266 -8.63 -10.56 -17.01
CA VAL A 266 -9.60 -11.66 -16.94
C VAL A 266 -10.89 -11.23 -17.62
N TRP A 267 -11.43 -10.07 -17.26
CA TRP A 267 -12.65 -9.52 -17.85
C TRP A 267 -12.55 -9.31 -19.37
N GLU A 268 -11.50 -8.66 -19.87
CA GLU A 268 -11.36 -8.44 -21.32
C GLU A 268 -11.23 -9.76 -22.08
N GLY A 269 -10.46 -10.73 -21.55
CA GLY A 269 -10.34 -12.04 -22.19
C GLY A 269 -11.64 -12.84 -22.15
N ILE A 270 -12.51 -12.67 -21.14
CA ILE A 270 -13.87 -13.24 -21.14
C ILE A 270 -14.71 -12.56 -22.22
N ALA A 271 -14.71 -11.23 -22.24
CA ALA A 271 -15.50 -10.43 -23.18
C ALA A 271 -15.14 -10.73 -24.65
N ASP A 272 -13.86 -11.05 -24.91
CA ASP A 272 -13.35 -11.39 -26.23
C ASP A 272 -13.36 -12.90 -26.55
N GLY A 273 -13.88 -13.74 -25.64
CA GLY A 273 -13.91 -15.19 -25.82
C GLY A 273 -12.51 -15.81 -25.99
N LYS A 274 -11.49 -15.25 -25.34
CA LYS A 274 -10.09 -15.65 -25.48
C LYS A 274 -9.69 -16.77 -24.54
N TRP A 275 -10.28 -16.83 -23.35
CA TRP A 275 -9.97 -17.85 -22.36
C TRP A 275 -10.62 -19.18 -22.71
N ASN A 276 -9.86 -20.27 -22.59
CA ASN A 276 -10.42 -21.62 -22.70
C ASN A 276 -11.05 -22.08 -21.37
N GLU A 277 -11.76 -23.21 -21.41
CA GLU A 277 -12.46 -23.76 -20.23
C GLU A 277 -11.54 -24.01 -19.04
N ASN A 278 -10.32 -24.52 -19.27
CA ASN A 278 -9.36 -24.78 -18.18
C ASN A 278 -8.92 -23.48 -17.51
N GLN A 279 -8.60 -22.44 -18.29
CA GLN A 279 -8.20 -21.13 -17.77
C GLN A 279 -9.34 -20.46 -17.00
N LEU A 280 -10.56 -20.53 -17.52
CA LEU A 280 -11.75 -20.02 -16.81
C LEU A 280 -11.97 -20.76 -15.49
N LYS A 281 -11.76 -22.08 -15.47
CA LYS A 281 -11.85 -22.89 -14.25
C LYS A 281 -10.78 -22.48 -13.23
N GLU A 282 -9.54 -22.27 -13.65
CA GLU A 282 -8.47 -21.80 -12.76
C GLU A 282 -8.80 -20.44 -12.14
N PHE A 283 -9.36 -19.50 -12.92
CA PHE A 283 -9.81 -18.21 -12.37
C PHE A 283 -10.96 -18.37 -11.38
N GLN A 284 -11.93 -19.24 -11.68
CA GLN A 284 -13.03 -19.51 -10.76
C GLN A 284 -12.53 -20.09 -9.43
N GLU A 285 -11.66 -21.12 -9.48
CA GLU A 285 -11.07 -21.73 -8.28
C GLU A 285 -10.29 -20.69 -7.46
N LEU A 286 -9.58 -19.78 -8.13
CA LEU A 286 -8.86 -18.68 -7.47
C LEU A 286 -9.80 -17.71 -6.76
N PHE A 287 -10.90 -17.30 -7.40
CA PHE A 287 -11.86 -16.36 -6.82
C PHE A 287 -12.73 -16.99 -5.72
N GLU A 288 -13.04 -18.29 -5.82
CA GLU A 288 -13.72 -19.04 -4.77
C GLU A 288 -12.88 -19.16 -3.49
N GLY A 289 -11.56 -19.09 -3.62
CA GLY A 289 -10.63 -19.10 -2.50
C GLY A 289 -10.58 -17.79 -1.70
N ASP A 290 -11.04 -16.67 -2.25
CA ASP A 290 -10.92 -15.36 -1.60
C ASP A 290 -11.89 -15.20 -0.42
N ASN A 291 -11.38 -14.77 0.75
CA ASN A 291 -12.19 -14.49 1.94
C ASN A 291 -11.91 -13.10 2.53
N TRP A 292 -12.25 -12.07 1.75
CA TRP A 292 -12.01 -10.66 2.07
C TRP A 292 -12.53 -10.22 3.45
N LEU A 293 -13.61 -10.81 3.96
CA LEU A 293 -14.14 -10.49 5.30
C LEU A 293 -13.29 -11.07 6.42
N ALA A 294 -12.76 -12.29 6.25
CA ALA A 294 -11.82 -12.86 7.20
C ALA A 294 -10.52 -12.06 7.22
N ASP A 295 -10.02 -11.68 6.04
CA ASP A 295 -8.81 -10.88 5.89
C ASP A 295 -8.96 -9.51 6.54
N PHE A 296 -10.08 -8.81 6.27
CA PHE A 296 -10.42 -7.56 6.93
C PHE A 296 -10.46 -7.69 8.45
N LYS A 297 -11.10 -8.76 8.95
CA LYS A 297 -11.14 -9.01 10.39
C LYS A 297 -9.74 -9.21 10.98
N GLN A 298 -8.85 -9.94 10.28
CA GLN A 298 -7.48 -10.16 10.71
C GLN A 298 -6.68 -8.85 10.75
N THR A 299 -6.74 -8.04 9.70
CA THR A 299 -6.00 -6.77 9.66
C THR A 299 -6.52 -5.76 10.66
N MET A 300 -7.84 -5.70 10.90
CA MET A 300 -8.40 -4.82 11.94
C MET A 300 -7.96 -5.23 13.36
N ARG A 301 -7.71 -6.53 13.62
CA ARG A 301 -7.09 -6.97 14.87
C ARG A 301 -5.65 -6.48 14.98
N GLY A 302 -4.90 -6.51 13.87
CA GLY A 302 -3.54 -5.99 13.81
C GLY A 302 -3.46 -4.49 14.03
N GLU A 303 -4.28 -3.69 13.34
CA GLU A 303 -4.38 -2.23 13.54
C GLU A 303 -4.71 -1.86 14.99
N ARG A 304 -5.62 -2.62 15.61
CA ARG A 304 -5.92 -2.48 17.04
C ARG A 304 -4.68 -2.74 17.89
N ALA A 305 -3.95 -3.83 17.65
CA ALA A 305 -2.76 -4.19 18.41
C ALA A 305 -1.66 -3.13 18.28
N PHE A 306 -1.43 -2.59 17.07
CA PHE A 306 -0.53 -1.45 16.84
C PHE A 306 -0.93 -0.21 17.65
N SER A 307 -2.23 0.12 17.65
CA SER A 307 -2.76 1.30 18.35
C SER A 307 -2.71 1.20 19.88
N ILE A 308 -2.59 -0.01 20.45
CA ILE A 308 -2.53 -0.24 21.90
C ILE A 308 -1.11 -0.07 22.46
N ILE A 309 -0.10 -0.40 21.67
CA ILE A 309 1.32 -0.37 22.08
C ILE A 309 1.93 1.04 21.89
N ALA A 310 1.24 1.95 21.19
CA ALA A 310 1.69 3.30 20.86
C ALA A 310 1.57 4.31 22.01
#